data_AF-A0A967TFK5-F1
#
_entry.id   AF-A0A967TFK5-F1
#
_cell.length_a   1.000
_cell.length_b   1.000
_cell.length_c   1.000
_cell.angle_alpha   90.00
_cell.angle_beta   90.00
_cell.angle_gamma   90.00
#
_symmetry.space_group_name_H-M   'P 1'
#
loop_
_entity.id
_entity.type
_entity.pdbx_description
1 polymer ?
#
loop_
_entity_poly.entity_id
_entity_poly.type
_entity_poly.pdbx_seq_one_letter_code
_entity_poly.pdbx_strand_id
1 'polypeptide(L)' 'MTYIAKPKVHHPGLERNALGLTRRDYEGSMSTLCAGCGHDSVTAAIVDAFWALDTPPHRVAKLSGIGCSAKTPTYFMSS' A
#
# COMPACT_ATOMS: atom_id res chain seq x y z
N MET A 1 17.05 1.47 -5.43
CA MET A 1 16.08 2.58 -5.50
C MET A 1 15.73 2.76 -6.97
N THR A 2 14.50 2.46 -7.38
CA THR A 2 14.07 2.71 -8.75
C THR A 2 13.94 4.22 -8.94
N TYR A 3 14.51 4.79 -10.00
CA TYR A 3 14.38 6.23 -10.27
C TYR A 3 12.95 6.61 -10.73
N ILE A 4 12.11 5.60 -10.99
CA ILE A 4 10.73 5.74 -11.41
C ILE A 4 9.85 5.79 -10.16
N ALA A 5 9.18 6.93 -9.95
CA ALA A 5 8.14 7.06 -8.95
C ALA A 5 6.87 6.31 -9.39
N LYS A 6 6.08 5.82 -8.42
CA LYS A 6 4.80 5.15 -8.71
C LYS A 6 3.87 6.12 -9.45
N PRO A 7 3.42 5.83 -10.68
CA PRO A 7 2.60 6.75 -11.45
C PRO A 7 1.31 7.10 -10.72
N LYS A 8 0.98 8.39 -10.61
CA LYS A 8 -0.26 8.86 -9.99
C LYS A 8 -1.38 8.89 -11.03
N VAL A 9 -2.01 7.74 -11.24
CA VAL A 9 -3.22 7.65 -12.07
C VAL A 9 -4.42 7.90 -11.17
N HIS A 10 -5.20 8.94 -11.47
CA HIS A 10 -6.44 9.25 -10.76
C HIS A 10 -7.60 9.21 -11.77
N HIS A 11 -8.60 8.37 -11.49
CA HIS A 11 -9.85 8.36 -12.24
C HIS A 11 -10.96 9.05 -11.41
N PRO A 12 -11.76 9.96 -12.00
CA PRO A 12 -12.78 10.71 -11.25
C PRO A 12 -13.81 9.82 -10.52
N GLY A 13 -14.12 8.65 -11.09
CA GLY A 13 -15.06 7.68 -10.50
C GLY A 13 -14.42 6.62 -9.60
N LEU A 14 -13.22 6.88 -9.05
CA LEU A 14 -12.62 5.94 -8.08
C LEU A 14 -13.48 5.86 -6.81
N GLU A 15 -13.73 4.63 -6.38
CA GLU A 15 -14.43 4.35 -5.13
C GLU A 15 -13.66 4.92 -3.94
N ARG A 16 -14.38 5.58 -3.04
CA ARG A 16 -13.87 6.15 -1.80
C ARG A 16 -14.55 5.47 -0.63
N ASN A 17 -13.80 5.26 0.44
CA ASN A 17 -14.33 4.73 1.69
C ASN A 17 -14.98 5.85 2.52
N ALA A 18 -15.46 5.56 3.74
CA ALA A 18 -16.14 6.53 4.60
C ALA A 18 -15.23 7.72 5.01
N LEU A 19 -13.91 7.55 4.93
CA LEU A 19 -12.94 8.63 5.16
C LEU A 19 -12.70 9.49 3.91
N GLY A 20 -13.37 9.20 2.79
CA GLY A 20 -13.15 9.87 1.51
C GLY A 20 -11.84 9.47 0.83
N LEU A 21 -11.18 8.40 1.29
CA LEU A 21 -9.91 7.91 0.77
C LEU A 21 -10.14 6.80 -0.26
N THR A 22 -9.31 6.79 -1.30
CA THR A 22 -9.24 5.72 -2.30
C THR A 22 -8.27 4.63 -1.86
N ARG A 23 -8.35 3.43 -2.46
CA ARG A 23 -7.35 2.37 -2.23
C ARG A 23 -5.92 2.85 -2.48
N ARG A 24 -5.76 3.78 -3.43
CA ARG A 24 -4.47 4.39 -3.75
C ARG A 24 -3.86 5.16 -2.57
N ASP A 25 -4.68 5.78 -1.74
CA ASP A 25 -4.24 6.50 -0.54
C ASP A 25 -3.74 5.55 0.56
N TYR A 26 -4.05 4.25 0.43
CA TYR A 26 -3.54 3.18 1.28
C TYR A 26 -2.31 2.48 0.68
N GLU A 27 -1.89 2.81 -0.55
CA GLU A 27 -0.69 2.25 -1.14
C GLU A 27 0.58 2.95 -0.63
N GLY A 28 1.72 2.25 -0.70
CA GLY A 28 3.02 2.82 -0.41
C GLY A 28 3.92 2.94 -1.64
N SER A 29 5.22 2.91 -1.39
CA SER A 29 6.26 3.04 -2.42
C SER A 29 6.24 1.90 -3.44
N MET A 30 6.94 2.07 -4.55
CA MET A 30 7.15 1.00 -5.53
C MET A 30 7.87 -0.19 -4.89
N SER A 31 7.36 -1.40 -5.13
CA SER A 31 8.00 -2.63 -4.66
C SER A 31 9.41 -2.75 -5.22
N THR A 32 10.36 -3.15 -4.36
CA THR A 32 11.73 -3.50 -4.77
C THR A 32 11.94 -5.01 -4.74
N LEU A 33 10.85 -5.77 -4.66
CA LEU A 33 10.85 -7.23 -4.69
C LEU A 33 10.91 -7.74 -6.14
N CYS A 34 11.14 -9.04 -6.29
CA CYS A 34 11.19 -9.68 -7.59
C CYS A 34 9.85 -9.52 -8.34
N ALA A 35 9.90 -9.45 -9.68
CA ALA A 35 8.67 -9.44 -10.48
C ALA A 35 7.83 -10.70 -10.19
N GLY A 36 6.55 -10.52 -9.86
CA GLY A 36 5.67 -11.63 -9.48
C GLY A 36 5.89 -12.16 -8.06
N CYS A 37 6.52 -11.38 -7.16
CA CYS A 37 6.72 -11.79 -5.78
C CYS A 37 5.38 -11.89 -5.03
N GLY A 38 5.13 -13.00 -4.33
CA GLY A 38 3.91 -13.18 -3.54
C GLY A 38 3.70 -12.15 -2.42
N HIS A 39 4.76 -11.50 -1.94
CA HIS A 39 4.66 -10.40 -0.97
C HIS A 39 3.91 -9.18 -1.53
N ASP A 40 3.92 -8.98 -2.85
CA ASP A 40 3.15 -7.90 -3.48
C ASP A 40 1.64 -8.22 -3.42
N SER A 41 1.27 -9.50 -3.60
CA SER A 41 -0.11 -9.96 -3.41
C SER A 41 -0.59 -9.78 -1.96
N VAL A 42 0.26 -10.11 -0.98
CA VAL A 42 -0.04 -9.88 0.44
C VAL A 42 -0.18 -8.39 0.73
N THR A 43 0.69 -7.55 0.16
CA THR A 43 0.63 -6.09 0.29
C THR A 43 -0.71 -5.56 -0.26
N ALA A 44 -1.14 -6.02 -1.44
CA ALA A 44 -2.42 -5.62 -2.02
C ALA A 44 -3.61 -6.02 -1.13
N ALA A 45 -3.60 -7.22 -0.56
CA ALA A 45 -4.65 -7.67 0.35
C ALA A 45 -4.70 -6.82 1.64
N ILE A 46 -3.55 -6.39 2.18
CA ILE A 46 -3.48 -5.47 3.31
C ILE A 46 -4.09 -4.11 2.95
N VAL A 47 -3.74 -3.55 1.79
CA VAL A 47 -4.30 -2.28 1.29
C VAL A 47 -5.83 -2.35 1.21
N ASP A 48 -6.36 -3.40 0.58
CA ASP A 48 -7.81 -3.58 0.44
C ASP A 48 -8.51 -3.73 1.80
N ALA A 49 -7.92 -4.49 2.73
CA ALA A 49 -8.50 -4.70 4.05
C ALA A 49 -8.57 -3.40 4.86
N PHE A 50 -7.49 -2.63 4.93
CA PHE A 50 -7.48 -1.36 5.69
C PHE A 50 -8.35 -0.28 5.04
N TRP A 51 -8.45 -0.28 3.71
CA TRP A 51 -9.36 0.60 2.99
C TRP A 51 -10.82 0.26 3.30
N ALA A 52 -11.19 -1.02 3.26
CA ALA A 52 -12.55 -1.50 3.57
C ALA A 52 -12.94 -1.32 5.04
N LEU A 53 -11.97 -1.27 5.95
CA LEU A 53 -12.18 -1.03 7.38
C LEU A 53 -12.18 0.46 7.76
N ASP A 54 -12.18 1.38 6.79
CA ASP A 54 -12.17 2.84 7.05
C ASP A 54 -11.07 3.27 8.03
N THR A 55 -9.92 2.61 7.99
CA THR A 55 -8.87 2.84 8.99
C THR A 55 -7.98 3.98 8.55
N PRO A 56 -7.78 5.05 9.34
CA PRO A 56 -6.88 6.13 8.96
C PRO A 56 -5.42 5.65 8.88
N PRO A 57 -4.71 5.76 7.73
CA PRO A 57 -3.35 5.22 7.57
C PRO A 57 -2.34 5.74 8.60
N HIS A 58 -2.46 7.02 9.00
CA HIS A 58 -1.58 7.66 9.99
C HIS A 58 -1.75 7.13 11.42
N ARG A 59 -2.74 6.26 11.68
CA ARG A 59 -2.97 5.62 12.99
C ARG A 59 -2.50 4.17 13.03
N VAL A 60 -1.88 3.65 11.97
CA VAL A 60 -1.43 2.27 11.90
C VAL A 60 0.08 2.17 12.13
N ALA A 61 0.48 1.40 13.14
CA ALA A 61 1.87 1.01 13.33
C ALA A 61 2.20 -0.22 12.47
N LYS A 62 3.31 -0.16 11.74
CA LYS A 62 3.79 -1.24 10.88
C LYS A 62 5.11 -1.77 11.44
N LEU A 63 5.12 -3.04 11.83
CA LEU A 63 6.28 -3.69 12.44
C LEU A 63 6.69 -4.88 11.57
N SER A 64 7.99 -5.14 11.47
CA SER A 64 8.51 -6.29 10.74
C SER A 64 9.86 -6.75 11.25
N GLY A 65 10.18 -8.02 11.01
CA GLY A 65 11.49 -8.63 11.26
C GLY A 65 12.51 -8.37 10.15
N ILE A 66 13.33 -9.37 9.82
CA ILE A 66 14.36 -9.31 8.77
C ILE A 66 14.03 -10.30 7.66
N GLY A 67 14.15 -9.87 6.40
CA GLY A 67 13.89 -10.70 5.22
C GLY A 67 13.36 -9.90 4.03
N CYS A 68 13.00 -10.59 2.94
CA CYS A 68 12.33 -9.95 1.81
C CYS A 68 10.94 -9.41 2.19
N SER A 69 10.18 -10.18 2.99
CA SER A 69 8.93 -9.76 3.63
C SER A 69 9.11 -8.52 4.50
N ALA A 70 10.32 -8.28 5.03
CA ALA A 70 10.55 -7.16 5.90
C ALA A 70 10.46 -5.78 5.25
N LYS A 71 10.45 -5.74 3.92
CA LYS A 71 10.24 -4.52 3.17
C LYS A 71 8.76 -4.18 2.99
N THR A 72 7.85 -5.12 3.20
CA THR A 72 6.40 -4.94 3.02
C THR A 72 5.83 -3.68 3.71
N PRO A 73 6.25 -3.28 4.93
CA PRO A 73 5.82 -2.02 5.55
C PRO A 73 6.02 -0.74 4.72
N THR A 74 6.93 -0.76 3.75
CA THR A 74 7.22 0.38 2.86
C THR A 74 6.27 0.46 1.65
N TYR A 75 5.49 -0.59 1.38
CA TYR A 75 4.67 -0.74 0.18
C TYR A 75 3.17 -0.52 0.43
N PHE A 76 2.75 -0.30 1.67
CA PHE A 76 1.38 0.05 2.05
C PHE A 76 1.35 1.14 3.13
N MET A 77 0.25 1.88 3.15
CA MET A 77 -0.08 2.97 4.07
C MET A 77 1.12 3.89 4.29
N SER A 78 1.61 4.49 3.19
CA SER A 78 2.70 5.47 3.28
C SER A 78 2.11 6.80 3.72
N SER A 79 2.15 7.03 5.03
CA SER A 79 1.90 8.32 5.70
C SER A 79 2.84 9.40 5.21
#